data_AF-A0A1X1PCR8-F1
#
_entry.id   AF-A0A1X1PCR8-F1
#
_cell.length_a   1.000
_cell.length_b   1.000
_cell.length_c   1.000
_cell.angle_alpha   90.00
_cell.angle_beta   90.00
_cell.angle_gamma   90.00
#
_symmetry.space_group_name_H-M   'P 1'
#
loop_
_entity.id
_entity.type
_entity.pdbx_description
1 polymer ?
#
loop_
_entity_poly.entity_id
_entity_poly.type
_entity_poly.pdbx_seq_one_letter_code
_entity_poly.pdbx_strand_id
1 'polypeptide(L)'
;FSGWRRWNFALEGITSFSTVPLRVWTYIGLAFAALSFIYGTFIVMRTLLFGNPVHGYASLISVMLFVGGIQLIGIGVIGEYLGRIYHESKQRPVYLVRRRYHAQRDAAAHPASKLLQFPLKRTHAARRRTALPAAAGHGARKASAK
;
A
#
# COMPACT_ATOMS: atom_id res chain seq x y z
N PHE A 1 -31.23 -11.18 5.07
CA PHE A 1 -30.04 -10.56 4.46
C PHE A 1 -29.21 -9.86 5.52
N SER A 2 -28.06 -10.43 5.90
CA SER A 2 -27.20 -9.92 6.98
C SER A 2 -26.63 -8.53 6.64
N GLY A 3 -27.21 -7.46 7.21
CA GLY A 3 -26.66 -6.11 7.13
C GLY A 3 -25.33 -5.98 7.87
N TRP A 4 -25.17 -6.76 8.95
CA TRP A 4 -23.96 -6.81 9.78
C TRP A 4 -22.71 -7.19 8.99
N ARG A 5 -22.82 -8.15 8.06
CA ARG A 5 -21.68 -8.57 7.23
C ARG A 5 -21.21 -7.46 6.28
N ARG A 6 -22.14 -6.64 5.76
CA ARG A 6 -21.84 -5.53 4.85
C ARG A 6 -21.16 -4.36 5.58
N TRP A 7 -21.58 -4.07 6.80
CA TRP A 7 -20.92 -3.08 7.66
C TRP A 7 -19.49 -3.48 8.02
N ASN A 8 -19.27 -4.76 8.37
CA ASN A 8 -17.93 -5.25 8.67
C ASN A 8 -16.99 -5.09 7.48
N PHE A 9 -17.42 -5.50 6.27
CA PHE A 9 -16.62 -5.33 5.06
C PHE A 9 -16.30 -3.86 4.72
N ALA A 10 -17.23 -2.93 4.99
CA ALA A 10 -16.99 -1.51 4.77
C ALA A 10 -15.96 -0.94 5.76
N LEU A 11 -16.06 -1.30 7.04
CA LEU A 11 -15.08 -0.92 8.07
C LEU A 11 -13.69 -1.48 7.74
N GLU A 12 -13.65 -2.76 7.33
CA GLU A 12 -12.44 -3.48 6.94
C GLU A 12 -11.79 -2.87 5.69
N GLY A 13 -12.58 -2.37 4.74
CA GLY A 13 -12.09 -1.61 3.59
C GLY A 13 -11.47 -0.26 3.96
N ILE A 14 -12.07 0.48 4.90
CA ILE A 14 -11.56 1.79 5.34
C ILE A 14 -10.24 1.63 6.12
N THR A 15 -10.13 0.60 6.96
CA THR A 15 -8.91 0.35 7.74
C THR A 15 -7.80 -0.31 6.92
N SER A 16 -8.13 -1.09 5.88
CA SER A 16 -7.14 -1.89 5.13
C SER A 16 -6.35 -1.14 4.07
N PHE A 17 -6.89 -0.06 3.49
CA PHE A 17 -6.22 0.66 2.39
C PHE A 17 -5.58 1.98 2.81
N SER A 18 -5.64 2.37 4.09
CA SER A 18 -5.16 3.69 4.50
C SER A 18 -4.69 3.76 5.96
N THR A 19 -3.81 4.71 6.26
CA THR A 19 -3.39 5.08 7.63
C THR A 19 -4.37 6.04 8.31
N VAL A 20 -5.60 6.16 7.78
CA VAL A 20 -6.61 7.13 8.20
C VAL A 20 -7.02 6.92 9.67
N PRO A 21 -7.41 5.71 10.13
CA PRO A 21 -7.73 5.47 11.54
C PRO A 21 -6.61 5.91 12.50
N LEU A 22 -5.36 5.61 12.16
CA LEU A 22 -4.20 6.00 12.96
C LEU A 22 -4.04 7.52 13.03
N ARG A 23 -4.20 8.22 11.90
CA ARG A 23 -4.12 9.69 11.84
C ARG A 23 -5.25 10.37 12.61
N VAL A 24 -6.49 9.88 12.47
CA VAL A 24 -7.66 10.38 13.22
C VAL A 24 -7.39 10.27 14.72
N TRP A 25 -6.88 9.12 15.17
CA TRP A 25 -6.54 8.91 16.57
C TRP A 25 -5.48 9.90 17.08
N THR A 26 -4.47 10.18 16.24
CA THR A 26 -3.40 11.12 16.57
C THR A 26 -3.95 12.54 16.75
N TYR A 27 -4.88 12.99 15.90
CA TYR A 27 -5.51 14.30 16.02
C TYR A 27 -6.40 14.41 17.26
N ILE A 28 -7.15 13.35 17.59
CA ILE A 28 -7.96 13.30 18.81
C ILE A 28 -7.04 13.43 20.04
N GLY A 29 -5.95 12.65 20.09
CA GLY A 29 -4.98 12.73 21.17
C GLY A 29 -4.38 14.12 21.34
N LEU A 30 -4.03 14.79 20.23
CA LEU A 30 -3.47 16.15 20.25
C LEU A 30 -4.48 17.19 20.76
N ALA A 31 -5.76 17.07 20.36
CA ALA A 31 -6.83 17.93 20.86
C ALA A 31 -7.03 17.76 22.38
N PHE A 32 -7.04 16.51 22.88
CA PHE A 32 -7.14 16.23 24.31
C PHE A 32 -5.92 16.73 25.10
N ALA A 33 -4.71 16.62 24.54
CA ALA A 33 -3.50 17.16 25.16
C ALA A 33 -3.58 18.69 25.31
N ALA A 34 -4.02 19.40 24.26
CA ALA A 34 -4.22 20.85 24.31
C ALA A 34 -5.29 21.25 25.35
N LEU A 35 -6.44 20.57 25.36
CA LEU A 35 -7.50 20.80 26.35
C LEU A 35 -7.03 20.55 27.78
N SER A 36 -6.31 19.46 28.01
CA SER A 36 -5.75 19.11 29.32
C SER A 36 -4.72 20.14 29.78
N PHE A 37 -3.88 20.65 28.88
CA PHE A 37 -2.91 21.69 29.21
C PHE A 37 -3.59 23.01 29.62
N ILE A 38 -4.62 23.44 28.89
CA ILE A 38 -5.41 24.64 29.21
C ILE A 38 -6.10 24.47 30.58
N TYR A 39 -6.80 23.34 30.77
CA TYR A 39 -7.54 23.07 32.00
C TYR A 39 -6.62 22.89 33.23
N GLY A 40 -5.48 22.24 33.04
CA GLY A 40 -4.44 22.09 34.07
C GLY A 40 -3.86 23.45 34.47
N THR A 41 -3.55 24.31 33.50
CA THR A 41 -3.07 25.68 33.76
C THR A 41 -4.11 26.49 34.53
N PHE A 42 -5.39 26.39 34.14
CA PHE A 42 -6.50 27.03 34.84
C PHE A 42 -6.60 26.57 36.31
N ILE A 43 -6.49 25.26 36.58
CA ILE A 43 -6.51 24.71 37.94
C ILE A 43 -5.31 25.19 38.76
N VAL A 44 -4.11 25.21 38.19
CA VAL A 44 -2.90 25.67 38.90
C VAL A 44 -3.03 27.13 39.29
N MET A 45 -3.44 28.00 38.35
CA MET A 45 -3.67 29.41 38.62
C MET A 45 -4.74 29.63 39.69
N ARG A 46 -5.86 28.89 39.59
CA ARG A 46 -6.94 28.98 40.58
C ARG A 46 -6.49 28.53 41.97
N THR A 47 -5.66 27.49 42.04
CA THR A 47 -5.14 26.95 43.32
C THR A 47 -4.15 27.91 43.96
N LEU A 48 -3.29 28.58 43.18
CA LEU A 48 -2.36 29.59 43.69
C LEU A 48 -3.09 30.82 44.26
N LEU A 49 -4.20 31.24 43.66
CA LEU A 49 -4.89 32.48 44.01
C LEU A 49 -5.91 32.34 45.15
N PHE A 50 -6.64 31.22 45.23
CA PHE A 50 -7.80 31.09 46.12
C PHE A 50 -7.67 30.01 47.20
N GLY A 51 -6.56 29.25 47.23
CA GLY A 51 -6.45 28.05 48.06
C GLY A 51 -7.43 26.95 47.60
N ASN A 52 -7.26 25.72 48.09
CA ASN A 52 -8.02 24.56 47.57
C ASN A 52 -9.13 24.10 48.54
N PRO A 53 -10.41 24.33 48.21
CA PRO A 53 -11.52 23.78 48.96
C PRO A 53 -12.06 22.51 48.26
N VAL A 54 -11.68 21.36 48.80
CA VAL A 54 -12.54 20.16 48.93
C VAL A 54 -12.81 19.28 47.68
N HIS A 55 -13.19 18.04 48.01
CA HIS A 55 -13.26 16.78 47.27
C HIS A 55 -13.73 16.80 45.81
N GLY A 56 -12.86 16.29 44.92
CA GLY A 56 -13.11 16.05 43.49
C GLY A 56 -13.04 14.58 43.07
N TYR A 57 -13.23 13.63 43.99
CA TYR A 57 -13.00 12.21 43.74
C TYR A 57 -13.88 11.63 42.61
N ALA A 58 -15.18 11.93 42.62
CA ALA A 58 -16.11 11.40 41.62
C ALA A 58 -15.84 11.95 40.21
N SER A 59 -15.57 13.25 40.10
CA SER A 59 -15.22 13.88 38.82
C SER A 59 -13.83 13.44 38.32
N LEU A 60 -12.85 13.29 39.21
CA LEU A 60 -11.53 12.74 38.88
C LEU A 60 -11.62 11.34 38.32
N ILE A 61 -12.34 10.43 39.00
CA ILE A 61 -12.52 9.06 38.55
C ILE A 61 -13.25 9.01 37.21
N SER A 62 -14.32 9.81 37.03
CA SER A 62 -15.05 9.86 35.76
C SER A 62 -14.17 10.30 34.60
N VAL A 63 -13.35 11.35 34.78
CA VAL A 63 -12.40 11.81 33.76
C VAL A 63 -11.32 10.78 33.51
N MET A 64 -10.78 10.13 34.54
CA MET A 64 -9.77 9.07 34.40
C MET A 64 -10.31 7.87 33.60
N LEU A 65 -11.52 7.39 33.91
CA LEU A 65 -12.14 6.29 33.18
C LEU A 65 -12.45 6.69 31.73
N PHE A 66 -12.95 7.90 31.51
CA PHE A 66 -13.25 8.38 30.16
C PHE A 66 -12.00 8.48 29.30
N VAL A 67 -10.94 9.12 29.82
CA VAL A 67 -9.65 9.23 29.13
C VAL A 67 -9.00 7.85 28.95
N GLY A 68 -9.08 6.97 29.96
CA GLY A 68 -8.59 5.60 29.86
C GLY A 68 -9.32 4.76 28.82
N GLY A 69 -10.65 4.89 28.72
CA GLY A 69 -11.45 4.24 27.68
C GLY A 69 -11.08 4.70 26.28
N ILE A 70 -10.87 6.02 26.10
CA ILE A 70 -10.32 6.58 24.86
C ILE A 70 -8.95 5.94 24.59
N GLN A 71 -8.00 5.98 25.52
CA GLN A 71 -6.66 5.38 25.32
C GLN A 71 -6.70 3.91 24.88
N LEU A 72 -7.60 3.09 25.45
CA LEU A 72 -7.78 1.68 25.06
C LEU A 72 -8.22 1.52 23.60
N ILE A 73 -9.11 2.39 23.10
CA ILE A 73 -9.49 2.42 21.68
C ILE A 73 -8.24 2.71 20.82
N GLY A 74 -7.41 3.65 21.25
CA GLY A 74 -6.13 3.97 20.59
C GLY A 74 -5.18 2.79 20.48
N ILE A 75 -5.01 2.06 21.57
CA ILE A 75 -4.21 0.83 21.59
C ILE A 75 -4.81 -0.22 20.65
N GLY A 76 -6.13 -0.36 20.60
CA GLY A 76 -6.83 -1.25 19.66
C GLY A 76 -6.53 -0.91 18.20
N VAL A 77 -6.61 0.37 17.82
CA VAL A 77 -6.25 0.83 16.47
C VAL A 77 -4.79 0.52 16.16
N ILE A 78 -3.87 0.85 17.08
CA ILE A 78 -2.44 0.57 16.90
C ILE A 78 -2.20 -0.94 16.74
N GLY A 79 -2.88 -1.78 17.52
CA GLY A 79 -2.78 -3.24 17.44
C GLY A 79 -3.20 -3.80 16.08
N GLU A 80 -4.23 -3.23 15.45
CA GLU A 80 -4.64 -3.61 14.08
C GLU A 80 -3.54 -3.30 13.06
N TYR A 81 -2.92 -2.12 13.14
CA TYR A 81 -1.80 -1.75 12.26
C TYR A 81 -0.55 -2.61 12.51
N LEU A 82 -0.21 -2.85 13.78
CA LEU A 82 0.91 -3.71 14.16
C LEU A 82 0.70 -5.15 13.66
N GLY A 83 -0.52 -5.68 13.74
CA GLY A 83 -0.86 -6.99 13.19
C GLY A 83 -0.65 -7.09 11.68
N ARG A 84 -0.99 -6.03 10.94
CA ARG A 84 -0.74 -5.94 9.49
C ARG A 84 0.75 -5.89 9.17
N ILE A 85 1.51 -5.04 9.89
CA ILE A 85 2.98 -4.95 9.73
C ILE A 85 3.64 -6.29 10.05
N TYR A 86 3.21 -6.97 11.12
CA TYR A 86 3.72 -8.28 11.51
C TYR A 86 3.44 -9.37 10.45
N HIS A 87 2.26 -9.31 9.83
CA HIS A 87 1.92 -10.22 8.73
C HIS A 87 2.79 -9.97 7.49
N GLU A 88 3.06 -8.71 7.17
CA GLU A 88 3.94 -8.32 6.07
C GLU A 88 5.40 -8.71 6.34
N SER A 89 5.90 -8.46 7.55
CA SER A 89 7.28 -8.77 7.95
C SER A 89 7.59 -10.26 7.94
N LYS A 90 6.57 -11.12 8.09
CA LYS A 90 6.74 -12.57 8.01
C LYS A 90 7.03 -13.09 6.60
N GLN A 91 6.83 -12.27 5.55
CA GLN A 91 7.06 -12.64 4.14
C GLN A 91 6.49 -14.02 3.77
N ARG A 92 5.34 -14.41 4.36
CA ARG A 92 4.78 -15.74 4.11
C ARG A 92 4.24 -15.80 2.68
N PRO A 93 4.75 -16.70 1.81
CA PRO A 93 4.23 -16.82 0.47
C PRO A 93 2.75 -17.23 0.51
N VAL A 94 1.90 -16.46 -0.19
CA VAL A 94 0.43 -16.63 -0.21
C VAL A 94 0.03 -18.04 -0.66
N TYR A 95 0.87 -18.67 -1.48
CA TYR A 95 0.67 -20.04 -1.93
C TYR A 95 2.02 -20.73 -2.22
N LEU A 96 2.05 -22.04 -2.00
CA LEU A 96 3.12 -22.92 -2.46
C LEU A 96 2.64 -23.68 -3.69
N VAL A 97 3.32 -23.51 -4.82
CA VAL A 97 2.99 -24.22 -6.07
C VAL A 97 3.48 -25.65 -5.96
N ARG A 98 2.54 -26.62 -5.96
CA ARG A 98 2.87 -28.04 -5.78
C ARG A 98 3.38 -28.72 -7.05
N ARG A 99 2.80 -28.38 -8.21
CA ARG A 99 3.26 -28.79 -9.55
C ARG A 99 2.81 -27.76 -10.59
N ARG A 100 3.62 -27.54 -11.63
CA ARG A 100 3.23 -26.83 -12.85
C ARG A 100 3.15 -27.84 -13.99
N TYR A 101 1.99 -27.93 -14.64
CA TYR A 101 1.87 -28.68 -15.88
C TYR A 101 2.14 -27.71 -17.02
N HIS A 102 3.31 -27.84 -17.66
CA HIS A 102 3.52 -27.21 -18.96
C HIS A 102 2.66 -27.99 -19.95
N ALA A 103 1.53 -27.42 -20.35
CA ALA A 103 0.93 -27.80 -21.61
C ALA A 103 1.94 -27.40 -22.68
N GLN A 104 2.78 -28.36 -23.08
CA GLN A 104 3.55 -28.29 -24.30
C GLN A 104 2.50 -28.08 -25.38
N ARG A 105 2.27 -26.81 -25.75
CA ARG A 105 1.50 -26.50 -26.95
C ARG A 105 2.33 -27.14 -28.05
N ASP A 106 1.84 -28.27 -28.53
CA ASP A 106 2.26 -28.88 -29.76
C ASP A 106 2.12 -27.81 -30.85
N ALA A 107 3.17 -27.03 -31.06
CA ALA A 107 3.32 -26.16 -32.21
C ALA A 107 3.27 -26.98 -33.52
N ALA A 108 3.32 -28.31 -33.42
CA ALA A 108 3.07 -29.27 -34.48
C ALA A 108 1.57 -29.45 -34.85
N ALA A 109 0.62 -28.99 -34.03
CA ALA A 109 -0.80 -29.27 -34.22
C ALA A 109 -1.67 -28.04 -34.57
N HIS A 110 -1.07 -26.88 -34.91
CA HIS A 110 -1.84 -25.78 -35.51
C HIS A 110 -1.95 -25.99 -37.03
N PRO A 111 -3.10 -26.42 -37.58
CA PRO A 111 -3.31 -26.55 -39.02
C PRO A 111 -3.25 -25.19 -39.77
N ALA A 112 -3.20 -24.07 -39.05
CA ALA A 112 -3.08 -22.73 -39.62
C ALA A 112 -1.71 -22.44 -40.26
N SER A 113 -0.65 -23.19 -39.92
CA SER A 113 0.67 -23.04 -40.57
C SER A 113 0.70 -23.60 -42.00
N LYS A 114 -0.20 -24.55 -42.32
CA LYS A 114 -0.39 -25.06 -43.69
C LYS A 114 -1.10 -24.06 -44.60
N LEU A 115 -1.95 -23.18 -44.04
CA LEU A 115 -2.64 -22.15 -44.81
C LEU A 115 -1.73 -20.98 -45.19
N LEU A 116 -0.58 -20.80 -44.53
CA LEU A 116 0.45 -19.85 -44.96
C LEU A 116 1.44 -20.44 -45.98
N GLN A 117 1.32 -21.73 -46.34
CA GLN A 117 2.11 -22.37 -47.40
C GLN A 117 1.51 -22.19 -48.80
N PHE A 118 0.39 -21.47 -48.94
CA PHE A 118 -0.10 -21.09 -50.25
C PHE A 118 1.03 -20.37 -51.00
N PRO A 119 1.44 -20.88 -52.17
CA PRO A 119 2.46 -20.22 -52.96
C PRO A 119 1.83 -18.93 -53.47
N LEU A 120 2.11 -17.81 -52.81
CA LEU A 120 2.02 -16.52 -53.47
C LEU A 120 2.99 -16.62 -54.64
N LYS A 121 2.47 -16.97 -55.84
CA LYS A 121 3.19 -16.82 -57.10
C LYS A 121 3.69 -15.39 -57.09
N ARG A 122 4.99 -15.24 -56.81
CA ARG A 122 5.69 -13.96 -56.92
C ARG A 122 5.67 -13.63 -58.40
N THR A 123 4.64 -12.93 -58.83
CA THR A 123 4.61 -12.25 -60.12
C THR A 123 5.78 -11.27 -60.06
N HIS A 124 6.86 -11.61 -60.77
CA HIS A 124 8.01 -10.75 -60.95
C HIS A 124 7.56 -9.52 -61.74
N ALA A 125 7.04 -8.52 -61.04
CA ALA A 125 6.95 -7.17 -61.56
C ALA A 125 8.36 -6.59 -61.56
N ALA A 126 8.95 -6.53 -62.75
CA ALA A 126 10.23 -5.91 -63.02
C ALA A 126 10.31 -4.52 -62.39
N ARG A 127 11.24 -4.33 -61.45
CA ARG A 127 11.66 -2.98 -61.03
C ARG A 127 13.14 -2.80 -61.35
N ARG A 128 13.34 -1.94 -62.35
CA ARG A 128 14.62 -1.47 -62.90
C ARG A 128 15.63 -1.14 -61.79
N ARG A 129 16.87 -1.53 -62.08
CA ARG A 129 18.11 -1.03 -61.48
C ARG A 129 18.14 0.50 -61.57
N THR A 130 18.42 1.16 -60.45
CA THR A 130 19.14 2.44 -60.45
C THR A 130 20.31 2.24 -59.49
N ALA A 131 21.52 2.36 -60.05
CA ALA A 131 22.78 2.23 -59.35
C ALA A 131 22.94 3.35 -58.31
N LEU A 132 23.56 3.02 -57.17
CA LEU A 132 24.16 4.01 -56.27
C LEU A 132 25.66 3.67 -56.17
N PRO A 133 26.57 4.62 -56.43
CA PRO A 133 28.00 4.33 -56.48
C PRO A 133 28.60 4.16 -55.08
N ALA A 134 29.63 3.32 -55.03
CA ALA A 134 30.47 3.09 -53.87
C ALA A 134 31.35 4.31 -53.55
N ALA A 135 31.40 4.68 -52.27
CA ALA A 135 32.47 5.43 -51.63
C ALA A 135 32.73 4.69 -50.28
N ALA A 136 33.82 3.96 -50.07
CA ALA A 136 35.24 4.34 -49.98
C ALA A 136 35.51 5.35 -48.85
N GLY A 137 36.22 4.91 -47.79
CA GLY A 137 36.71 5.74 -46.68
C GLY A 137 36.71 4.97 -45.34
N HIS A 138 37.69 4.13 -44.98
CA HIS A 138 39.04 4.42 -44.47
C HIS A 138 39.12 4.76 -42.96
N GLY A 139 39.96 4.00 -42.22
CA GLY A 139 40.43 4.26 -40.82
C GLY A 139 39.81 3.31 -39.78
N ALA A 140 40.42 2.23 -39.28
CA ALA A 140 41.74 1.99 -38.68
C ALA A 140 42.00 2.74 -37.34
N ARG A 141 42.44 1.97 -36.32
CA ARG A 141 43.01 2.34 -34.98
C ARG A 141 41.98 2.62 -33.87
N LYS A 142 42.08 2.16 -32.60
CA LYS A 142 43.12 1.61 -31.70
C LYS A 142 42.39 0.96 -30.49
N ALA A 143 42.64 -0.27 -30.05
CA ALA A 143 43.55 -0.68 -28.95
C ALA A 143 43.89 0.37 -27.85
N SER A 144 43.45 0.13 -26.60
CA SER A 144 44.12 0.44 -25.29
C SER A 144 43.07 0.24 -24.18
N ALA A 145 43.10 -0.83 -23.37
CA ALA A 145 43.85 -0.92 -22.11
C ALA A 145 43.57 0.23 -21.14
N LYS A 146 42.71 -0.03 -20.14
CA LYS A 146 42.97 0.20 -18.71
C LYS A 146 41.96 -0.58 -17.86
#